data_AF-A0A353IL89-F1
#
_entry.id   AF-A0A353IL89-F1
#
_cell.length_a   1.000
_cell.length_b   1.000
_cell.length_c   1.000
_cell.angle_alpha   90.00
_cell.angle_beta   90.00
_cell.angle_gamma   90.00
#
_symmetry.space_group_name_H-M   'P 1'
#
loop_
_entity.id
_entity.type
_entity.pdbx_description
1 polymer ?
#
loop_
_entity_poly.entity_id
_entity_poly.type
_entity_poly.pdbx_seq_one_letter_code
_entity_poly.pdbx_strand_id
1 'polypeptide(L)'
;MSSSLSHLNARGEAHMVDVSEKAVTSRTAVAEGFVTMAPATLDMILDGTAPKGDVLATARIAGIMGAKMTADLIPLCHPLA
;
A
#
# COMPACT_ATOMS: atom_id res chain seq x y z
N MET A 1 27.83 9.64 -2.64
CA MET A 1 27.26 8.44 -3.28
C MET A 1 26.08 8.89 -4.11
N SER A 2 26.21 8.90 -5.45
CA SER A 2 25.07 9.18 -6.32
C SER A 2 24.13 7.98 -6.21
N SER A 3 22.96 8.14 -5.57
CA SER A 3 21.99 7.07 -5.45
C SER A 3 21.35 6.83 -6.81
N SER A 4 21.93 5.92 -7.60
CA SER A 4 21.30 5.47 -8.84
C SER A 4 19.92 4.88 -8.52
N LEU A 5 18.88 5.38 -9.18
CA LEU A 5 17.52 4.84 -9.03
C LEU A 5 17.50 3.40 -9.52
N SER A 6 17.20 2.44 -8.64
CA SER A 6 17.26 1.02 -8.97
C SER A 6 16.22 0.58 -10.00
N HIS A 7 15.10 1.29 -10.11
CA HIS A 7 14.04 1.00 -11.08
C HIS A 7 14.28 1.61 -12.48
N LEU A 8 15.39 2.31 -12.69
CA LEU A 8 15.78 2.85 -13.99
C LEU A 8 17.01 2.12 -14.54
N ASN A 9 16.99 1.76 -15.82
CA ASN A 9 18.15 1.18 -16.48
C ASN A 9 19.19 2.28 -16.83
N ALA A 10 20.32 1.90 -17.44
CA ALA A 10 21.38 2.83 -17.81
C ALA A 10 20.97 3.91 -18.83
N ARG A 11 19.83 3.72 -19.53
CA ARG A 11 19.23 4.69 -20.46
C ARG A 11 18.16 5.56 -19.80
N GLY A 12 17.86 5.34 -18.51
CA GLY A 12 16.80 6.03 -17.79
C GLY A 12 15.40 5.45 -18.01
N GLU A 13 15.29 4.27 -18.63
CA GLU A 13 14.00 3.60 -18.88
C GLU A 13 13.60 2.76 -17.67
N ALA A 14 12.29 2.70 -17.40
CA ALA A 14 11.73 1.93 -16.31
C ALA A 14 11.94 0.42 -16.52
N HIS A 15 12.42 -0.28 -15.49
CA HIS A 15 12.54 -1.74 -15.48
C HIS A 15 12.29 -2.32 -14.09
N MET A 16 11.80 -3.55 -14.05
CA MET A 16 11.67 -4.31 -12.80
C MET A 16 13.03 -4.92 -12.47
N VAL A 17 13.50 -4.70 -11.23
CA VAL A 17 14.81 -5.16 -10.77
C VAL A 17 14.82 -6.67 -10.60
N ASP A 18 15.81 -7.38 -11.12
CA ASP A 18 15.95 -8.81 -10.81
C ASP A 18 16.34 -9.00 -9.33
N VAL A 19 15.61 -9.87 -8.64
CA VAL A 19 15.82 -10.20 -7.22
C VAL A 19 16.08 -11.68 -6.99
N SER A 20 16.25 -12.47 -8.05
CA SER A 20 16.36 -13.94 -7.99
C SER A 20 17.55 -14.44 -7.16
N GLU A 21 18.67 -13.69 -7.15
CA GLU A 21 19.86 -14.03 -6.37
C GLU A 21 19.78 -13.60 -4.89
N LYS A 22 18.73 -12.87 -4.49
CA LYS A 22 18.60 -12.41 -3.10
C LYS A 22 18.09 -13.54 -2.22
N ALA A 23 18.74 -13.74 -1.07
CA ALA A 23 18.28 -14.70 -0.08
C ALA A 23 16.86 -14.37 0.43
N VAL A 24 16.01 -15.39 0.50
CA VAL A 24 14.69 -15.31 1.11
C VAL A 24 14.85 -15.20 2.62
N THR A 25 14.25 -14.16 3.20
CA THR A 25 14.25 -13.90 4.64
C THR A 25 12.87 -13.46 5.07
N SER A 26 12.53 -13.62 6.36
CA SER A 26 11.34 -12.98 6.93
C SER A 26 11.50 -11.46 6.86
N ARG A 27 10.47 -10.76 6.36
CA ARG A 27 10.47 -9.30 6.19
C ARG A 27 9.14 -8.74 6.69
N THR A 28 9.20 -7.58 7.32
CA THR A 28 8.03 -6.85 7.81
C THR A 28 8.20 -5.37 7.53
N ALA A 29 7.12 -4.72 7.13
CA ALA A 29 7.04 -3.27 6.95
C ALA A 29 5.77 -2.76 7.62
N VAL A 30 5.84 -1.55 8.18
CA VAL A 30 4.71 -0.86 8.82
C VAL A 30 4.56 0.51 8.18
N ALA A 31 3.33 0.87 7.82
CA ALA A 31 2.97 2.17 7.27
C ALA A 31 1.69 2.67 7.95
N GLU A 32 1.52 4.00 8.01
CA GLU A 32 0.34 4.65 8.55
C GLU A 32 -0.16 5.74 7.60
N GLY A 33 -1.43 6.12 7.75
CA GLY A 33 -2.06 7.19 6.99
C GLY A 33 -3.22 7.78 7.77
N PHE A 34 -3.52 9.07 7.50
CA PHE A 34 -4.54 9.83 8.22
C PHE A 34 -5.59 10.35 7.24
N VAL A 35 -6.85 10.28 7.65
CA VAL A 35 -7.97 10.91 6.94
C VAL A 35 -8.48 12.06 7.81
N THR A 36 -8.25 13.29 7.36
CA THR A 36 -8.78 14.47 8.04
C THR A 36 -10.25 14.64 7.66
N MET A 37 -11.10 14.92 8.64
CA MET A 37 -12.55 15.09 8.46
C MET A 37 -13.10 16.11 9.45
N ALA A 38 -14.37 16.52 9.24
CA ALA A 38 -15.07 17.36 10.20
C ALA A 38 -15.36 16.58 11.51
N PRO A 39 -15.43 17.25 12.68
CA PRO A 39 -15.76 16.59 13.95
C PRO A 39 -17.05 15.78 13.89
N ALA A 40 -18.12 16.36 13.32
CA ALA A 40 -19.40 15.67 13.16
C ALA A 40 -19.33 14.40 12.30
N THR A 41 -18.37 14.33 11.35
CA THR A 41 -18.15 13.11 10.56
C THR A 41 -17.51 12.02 11.42
N LEU A 42 -16.54 12.37 12.26
CA LEU A 42 -15.93 11.42 13.19
C LEU A 42 -16.96 10.89 14.19
N ASP A 43 -17.78 11.76 14.76
CA ASP A 43 -18.85 11.37 15.70
C ASP A 43 -19.80 10.35 15.06
N MET A 44 -20.26 10.62 13.83
CA MET A 44 -21.13 9.71 13.08
C MET A 44 -20.50 8.33 12.84
N ILE A 45 -19.18 8.29 12.60
CA ILE A 45 -18.43 7.04 12.42
C ILE A 45 -18.36 6.26 13.73
N LEU A 46 -18.01 6.93 14.83
CA LEU A 46 -17.87 6.32 16.15
C LEU A 46 -19.22 5.81 16.68
N ASP A 47 -20.30 6.54 16.43
CA ASP A 47 -21.66 6.18 16.83
C ASP A 47 -22.29 5.11 15.91
N GLY A 48 -21.63 4.74 14.81
CA GLY A 48 -22.13 3.76 13.84
C GLY A 48 -23.37 4.24 13.07
N THR A 49 -23.60 5.55 12.99
CA THR A 49 -24.77 6.17 12.33
C THR A 49 -24.50 6.59 10.89
N ALA A 50 -23.33 6.22 10.35
CA ALA A 50 -22.97 6.52 8.98
C ALA A 50 -23.96 5.92 7.99
N PRO A 51 -24.42 6.68 6.97
CA PRO A 51 -25.47 6.23 6.04
C PRO A 51 -25.04 5.05 5.16
N LYS A 52 -23.74 4.75 5.12
CA LYS A 52 -23.15 3.64 4.36
C LYS A 52 -22.86 2.41 5.23
N GLY A 53 -23.31 2.39 6.49
CA GLY A 53 -23.01 1.34 7.46
C GLY A 53 -21.61 1.47 8.06
N ASP A 54 -21.04 0.34 8.47
CA ASP A 54 -19.72 0.30 9.12
C ASP A 54 -18.59 0.61 8.12
N VAL A 55 -18.15 1.87 8.14
CA VAL A 55 -17.09 2.37 7.27
C VAL A 55 -15.70 1.89 7.68
N LEU A 56 -15.47 1.59 8.97
CA LEU A 56 -14.16 1.14 9.47
C LEU A 56 -13.93 -0.33 9.14
N ALA A 57 -14.94 -1.18 9.30
CA ALA A 57 -14.88 -2.58 8.87
C ALA A 57 -14.65 -2.67 7.35
N THR A 58 -15.39 -1.87 6.57
CA THR A 58 -15.21 -1.79 5.13
C THR A 58 -13.79 -1.35 4.76
N ALA A 59 -13.27 -0.29 5.39
CA ALA A 59 -11.91 0.20 5.16
C ALA A 59 -10.83 -0.84 5.49
N ARG A 60 -11.02 -1.63 6.55
CA ARG A 60 -10.11 -2.73 6.93
C ARG A 60 -10.03 -3.80 5.85
N ILE A 61 -11.19 -4.25 5.34
CA ILE A 61 -11.23 -5.26 4.27
C ILE A 61 -10.58 -4.69 3.00
N ALA A 62 -10.92 -3.45 2.64
CA ALA A 62 -10.30 -2.78 1.49
C ALA A 62 -8.78 -2.68 1.63
N GLY A 63 -8.25 -2.35 2.81
CA GLY A 63 -6.81 -2.31 3.07
C GLY A 63 -6.13 -3.66 2.90
N ILE A 64 -6.72 -4.74 3.43
CA ILE A 64 -6.19 -6.11 3.28
C ILE A 64 -6.20 -6.55 1.81
N MET A 65 -7.28 -6.26 1.08
CA MET A 65 -7.35 -6.58 -0.35
C MET A 65 -6.36 -5.74 -1.15
N GLY A 66 -6.27 -4.44 -0.88
CA GLY A 66 -5.34 -3.53 -1.53
C GLY A 66 -3.89 -3.97 -1.36
N ALA A 67 -3.51 -4.39 -0.15
CA ALA A 67 -2.16 -4.92 0.11
C ALA A 67 -1.82 -6.11 -0.78
N LYS A 68 -2.75 -7.04 -1.00
CA LYS A 68 -2.56 -8.22 -1.86
C LYS A 68 -2.54 -7.88 -3.35
N MET A 69 -3.24 -6.82 -3.76
CA MET A 69 -3.27 -6.34 -5.16
C MET A 69 -2.11 -5.38 -5.50
N THR A 70 -1.15 -5.18 -4.59
CA THR A 70 -0.08 -4.17 -4.77
C THR A 70 0.69 -4.34 -6.08
N ALA A 71 1.03 -5.57 -6.46
CA ALA A 71 1.78 -5.83 -7.70
C ALA A 71 0.96 -5.58 -8.98
N ASP A 72 -0.37 -5.67 -8.89
CA ASP A 72 -1.26 -5.33 -10.00
C ASP A 72 -1.43 -3.81 -10.14
N LEU A 73 -1.34 -3.07 -9.02
CA LEU A 73 -1.54 -1.63 -8.95
C LEU A 73 -0.25 -0.83 -9.22
N ILE A 74 0.91 -1.35 -8.79
CA ILE A 74 2.21 -0.66 -8.87
C ILE A 74 3.10 -1.34 -9.92
N PRO A 75 3.34 -0.72 -11.10
CA PRO A 75 3.87 -1.40 -12.29
C PRO A 75 5.20 -2.16 -12.13
N LEU A 76 6.06 -1.75 -11.18
CA LEU A 76 7.39 -2.34 -10.99
C LEU A 76 7.53 -3.08 -9.66
N CYS A 77 6.43 -3.32 -8.96
CA CYS A 77 6.42 -4.18 -7.77
C CYS A 77 6.51 -5.65 -8.18
N HIS A 78 7.32 -6.41 -7.46
CA HIS A 78 7.35 -7.87 -7.60
C HIS A 78 6.06 -8.48 -7.02
N PRO A 79 5.48 -9.50 -7.67
CA PRO A 79 4.46 -10.32 -7.04
C PRO A 79 5.08 -11.08 -5.86
N LEU A 80 4.44 -10.96 -4.69
CA LEU A 80 4.85 -11.62 -3.44
C LEU A 80 3.76 -12.61 -3.00
N ALA A 81 4.16 -13.64 -2.24
CA ALA A 81 3.27 -14.64 -1.64
C ALA A 81 2.81 -14.24 -0.24
#